data_AF-A0AAX3WW19-F1
#
_entry.id   AF-A0AAX3WW19-F1
#
_cell.length_a   1.000
_cell.length_b   1.000
_cell.length_c   1.000
_cell.angle_alpha   90.00
_cell.angle_beta   90.00
_cell.angle_gamma   90.00
#
_symmetry.space_group_name_H-M   'P 1'
#
loop_
_entity.id
_entity.type
_entity.pdbx_description
1 polymer ?
#
loop_
_entity_poly.entity_id
_entity_poly.type
_entity_poly.pdbx_seq_one_letter_code
_entity_poly.pdbx_strand_id
1 'polypeptide(L)'
;MRDIKFRKGDIIHNRYAGHPSIKYFIYLGITGRYVNGLELREGKGIKKCQYYKSDMTKMLDGEPAFQIVGRTNAFDVMKQDLLKFIQEVTV
;
A
#
# COMPACT_ATOMS: atom_id res chain seq x y z
N MET A 1 -3.74 -16.78 -12.40
CA MET A 1 -4.00 -15.75 -11.37
C MET A 1 -3.94 -14.40 -12.06
N ARG A 2 -4.91 -13.49 -11.87
CA ARG A 2 -4.77 -12.12 -12.40
C ARG A 2 -3.61 -11.44 -11.67
N ASP A 3 -2.70 -10.83 -12.41
CA ASP A 3 -1.59 -10.08 -11.82
C ASP A 3 -2.09 -8.83 -11.10
N ILE A 4 -1.60 -8.63 -9.87
CA ILE A 4 -1.88 -7.42 -9.10
C ILE A 4 -1.07 -6.29 -9.72
N LYS A 5 -1.75 -5.35 -10.41
CA LYS A 5 -1.11 -4.22 -11.12
C LYS A 5 -0.79 -3.01 -10.21
N PHE A 6 -0.60 -3.24 -8.91
CA PHE A 6 -0.31 -2.18 -7.96
C PHE A 6 1.17 -1.80 -7.98
N ARG A 7 1.47 -0.52 -7.79
CA ARG A 7 2.82 0.00 -7.63
C ARG A 7 3.02 0.49 -6.20
N LYS A 8 4.25 0.38 -5.69
CA LYS A 8 4.61 0.92 -4.37
C LYS A 8 4.22 2.40 -4.32
N GLY A 9 3.57 2.81 -3.23
CA GLY A 9 3.02 4.16 -3.08
C GLY A 9 1.58 4.33 -3.57
N ASP A 10 0.95 3.33 -4.19
CA ASP A 10 -0.47 3.38 -4.51
C ASP A 10 -1.31 3.47 -3.24
N ILE A 11 -2.28 4.39 -3.22
CA ILE A 11 -3.28 4.50 -2.17
C ILE A 11 -4.45 3.60 -2.58
N ILE A 12 -4.71 2.59 -1.78
CA ILE A 12 -5.72 1.57 -2.02
C ILE A 12 -6.89 1.79 -1.08
N HIS A 13 -8.09 1.92 -1.63
CA HIS A 13 -9.35 1.84 -0.91
C HIS A 13 -9.71 0.38 -0.69
N ASN A 14 -9.78 -0.03 0.58
CA ASN A 14 -10.26 -1.33 1.03
C ASN A 14 -11.76 -1.24 1.31
N ARG A 15 -12.59 -1.79 0.42
CA ARG A 15 -14.06 -1.78 0.58
C ARG A 15 -14.57 -2.82 1.59
N TYR A 16 -13.74 -3.78 2.01
CA TYR A 16 -14.08 -4.71 3.10
C TYR A 16 -13.97 -4.08 4.49
N ALA A 17 -13.32 -2.92 4.59
CA ALA A 17 -13.12 -2.25 5.87
C ALA A 17 -14.46 -1.76 6.44
N GLY A 18 -14.97 -2.46 7.46
CA GLY A 18 -16.13 -1.99 8.24
C GLY A 18 -15.84 -0.76 9.09
N HIS A 19 -14.56 -0.42 9.33
CA HIS A 19 -14.16 0.73 10.13
C HIS A 19 -13.45 1.80 9.27
N PRO A 20 -13.83 3.09 9.36
CA PRO A 20 -13.26 4.17 8.53
C PRO A 20 -11.73 4.29 8.59
N SER A 21 -11.14 4.06 9.76
CA SER A 21 -9.69 4.18 9.97
C SER A 21 -8.83 3.08 9.34
N ILE A 22 -9.42 2.07 8.71
CA ILE A 22 -8.68 1.04 7.95
C ILE A 22 -9.17 0.95 6.50
N LYS A 23 -9.91 1.97 6.07
CA LYS A 23 -10.52 2.07 4.74
C LYS A 23 -9.49 2.35 3.65
N TYR A 24 -8.35 2.93 4.00
CA TYR A 24 -7.28 3.22 3.05
C TYR A 24 -5.94 2.71 3.57
N PHE A 25 -5.10 2.24 2.66
CA PHE A 25 -3.71 1.94 2.94
C PHE A 25 -2.82 2.27 1.75
N ILE A 26 -1.53 2.51 2.02
CA ILE A 26 -0.50 2.68 0.99
C ILE A 26 0.14 1.34 0.70
N TYR A 27 0.14 0.90 -0.56
CA TYR A 27 0.74 -0.36 -0.98
C TYR A 27 2.27 -0.30 -0.91
N LEU A 28 2.87 -1.29 -0.24
CA LEU A 28 4.33 -1.42 -0.09
C LEU A 28 4.94 -2.54 -0.94
N GLY A 29 4.13 -3.47 -1.42
CA GLY A 29 4.62 -4.62 -2.17
C GLY A 29 4.02 -5.94 -1.72
N ILE A 30 4.56 -6.99 -2.30
CA ILE A 30 4.14 -8.38 -2.10
C ILE A 30 5.28 -9.15 -1.45
N THR A 31 4.94 -9.99 -0.46
CA THR A 31 5.87 -10.95 0.14
C THR A 31 5.17 -12.29 0.31
N GLY A 32 5.64 -13.32 -0.39
CA GLY A 32 4.98 -14.63 -0.41
C GLY A 32 3.52 -14.52 -0.87
N ARG A 33 2.58 -14.93 -0.02
CA ARG A 33 1.13 -14.87 -0.29
C ARG A 33 0.45 -13.56 0.15
N TYR A 34 1.22 -12.62 0.70
CA TYR A 34 0.69 -11.42 1.32
C TYR A 34 0.97 -10.16 0.51
N VAL A 35 -0.01 -9.27 0.47
CA VAL A 35 0.13 -7.86 0.12
C VAL A 35 0.39 -7.08 1.40
N ASN A 36 1.41 -6.24 1.40
CA ASN A 36 1.80 -5.41 2.53
C ASN A 36 1.45 -3.96 2.25
N GLY A 37 1.02 -3.25 3.30
CA GLY A 37 0.74 -1.83 3.21
C GLY A 37 0.96 -1.08 4.51
N LEU A 38 0.70 0.23 4.47
CA LEU A 38 0.64 1.13 5.63
C LEU A 38 -0.75 1.75 5.73
N GLU A 39 -1.39 1.61 6.87
CA GLU A 39 -2.70 2.21 7.17
C GLU A 39 -2.56 3.28 8.25
N LEU A 40 -3.42 4.30 8.21
CA LEU A 40 -3.51 5.33 9.24
C LEU A 40 -4.60 4.95 10.24
N ARG A 41 -4.20 4.41 11.39
CA ARG A 41 -5.15 4.07 12.44
C ARG A 41 -5.38 5.27 13.35
N GLU A 42 -6.65 5.59 13.53
CA GLU A 42 -7.12 6.60 14.47
C GLU A 42 -6.51 6.39 15.86
N GLY A 43 -5.90 7.45 16.40
CA GLY A 43 -5.22 7.43 17.70
C GLY A 43 -3.95 6.57 17.78
N LYS A 44 -3.54 5.90 16.70
CA LYS A 44 -2.39 4.97 16.69
C LYS A 44 -1.33 5.30 15.63
N GLY A 45 -1.56 6.32 14.81
CA GLY A 45 -0.63 6.73 13.76
C GLY A 45 -0.53 5.72 12.62
N ILE A 46 0.66 5.64 12.01
CA ILE A 46 0.94 4.73 10.89
C ILE A 46 1.17 3.31 11.41
N LYS A 47 0.45 2.33 10.86
CA LYS A 47 0.62 0.91 11.18
C LYS A 47 0.81 0.09 9.90
N LYS A 48 1.59 -0.97 9.98
CA LYS A 48 1.67 -1.98 8.91
C LYS A 48 0.39 -2.82 8.84
N CYS A 49 -0.12 -3.02 7.64
CA CYS A 49 -1.24 -3.93 7.35
C CYS A 49 -0.81 -5.03 6.37
N GLN A 50 -1.50 -6.17 6.43
CA GLN A 50 -1.28 -7.30 5.54
C GLN A 50 -2.61 -7.91 5.10
N TYR A 51 -2.72 -8.25 3.83
CA TYR A 51 -3.89 -8.89 3.22
C TYR A 51 -3.44 -10.05 2.34
N TYR A 52 -4.30 -11.04 2.09
CA TYR A 52 -3.94 -12.11 1.16
C TYR A 52 -4.00 -11.61 -0.29
N LYS A 53 -3.09 -12.09 -1.13
CA LYS A 53 -3.11 -11.81 -2.58
C LYS A 53 -4.44 -12.15 -3.23
N SER A 54 -5.06 -13.25 -2.80
CA SER A 54 -6.37 -13.70 -3.28
C SER A 54 -7.48 -12.69 -3.01
N ASP A 55 -7.35 -11.84 -1.99
CA ASP A 55 -8.35 -10.83 -1.67
C ASP A 55 -8.33 -9.67 -2.66
N MET A 56 -7.17 -9.39 -3.27
CA MET A 56 -6.99 -8.29 -4.23
C MET A 56 -7.77 -8.48 -5.53
N THR A 57 -8.14 -9.72 -5.85
CA THR A 57 -8.91 -10.05 -7.07
C THR A 57 -10.41 -10.18 -6.80
N LYS A 58 -10.86 -10.01 -5.55
CA LYS A 58 -12.28 -10.14 -5.21
C LYS A 58 -13.06 -8.92 -5.68
N MET A 59 -14.31 -9.18 -6.06
CA MET A 59 -15.29 -8.15 -6.36
C MET A 59 -16.26 -8.03 -5.19
N LEU A 60 -16.71 -6.81 -4.91
CA LEU A 60 -17.73 -6.47 -3.94
C LEU A 60 -18.74 -5.55 -4.64
N ASP A 61 -20.00 -5.98 -4.73
CA ASP A 61 -21.08 -5.25 -5.38
C ASP A 61 -20.78 -4.82 -6.83
N GLY A 62 -20.14 -5.71 -7.60
CA GLY A 62 -19.78 -5.46 -9.00
C GLY A 62 -18.49 -4.66 -9.21
N GLU A 63 -17.84 -4.22 -8.13
CA GLU A 63 -16.62 -3.40 -8.16
C GLU A 63 -15.43 -4.10 -7.49
N PRO A 64 -14.17 -3.73 -7.79
CA PRO A 64 -13.02 -4.30 -7.11
C PRO A 64 -13.07 -4.01 -5.61
N ALA A 65 -12.91 -5.05 -4.78
CA ALA A 65 -12.89 -4.89 -3.33
C ALA A 65 -11.68 -4.05 -2.85
N PHE A 66 -10.60 -4.06 -3.63
CA PHE A 66 -9.42 -3.22 -3.45
C PHE A 66 -9.24 -2.37 -4.69
N GLN A 67 -9.37 -1.05 -4.54
CA GLN A 67 -9.33 -0.11 -5.66
C GLN A 67 -8.22 0.91 -5.45
N ILE A 68 -7.44 1.18 -6.49
CA ILE A 68 -6.48 2.29 -6.49
C ILE A 68 -7.28 3.60 -6.56
N VAL A 69 -7.09 4.48 -5.59
CA VAL A 69 -7.76 5.80 -5.53
C VAL A 69 -6.78 6.96 -5.60
N GLY A 70 -5.48 6.69 -5.56
CA GLY A 70 -4.44 7.70 -5.67
C GLY A 70 -3.05 7.09 -5.62
N ARG A 71 -2.04 7.95 -5.61
CA ARG A 71 -0.64 7.58 -5.44
C ARG A 71 0.09 8.68 -4.67
N THR A 72 0.93 8.29 -3.72
CA THR A 72 1.86 9.22 -3.06
C THR A 72 3.20 9.25 -3.77
N ASN A 73 3.79 10.44 -3.88
CA ASN A 73 5.16 10.65 -4.35
C ASN A 73 6.19 10.58 -3.21
N ALA A 74 5.76 10.47 -1.94
CA ALA A 74 6.65 10.52 -0.79
C ALA A 74 7.70 9.41 -0.81
N PHE A 75 7.35 8.22 -1.32
CA PHE A 75 8.31 7.12 -1.47
C PHE A 75 9.43 7.44 -2.47
N ASP A 76 9.10 8.10 -3.57
CA ASP A 76 10.07 8.48 -4.59
C ASP A 76 10.99 9.58 -4.06
N VAL A 77 10.43 10.58 -3.37
CA VAL A 77 11.19 11.67 -2.73
C VAL A 77 12.15 11.11 -1.67
N MET A 78 11.64 10.30 -0.73
CA MET A 78 12.48 9.67 0.30
C MET A 78 13.60 8.82 -0.32
N LYS A 79 13.30 8.07 -1.39
CA LYS A 79 14.31 7.28 -2.09
C LYS A 79 15.40 8.18 -2.69
N GLN A 80 15.01 9.27 -3.35
CA GLN A 80 15.96 10.22 -3.93
C GLN A 80 16.84 10.88 -2.86
N ASP A 81 16.26 11.26 -1.73
CA ASP A 81 17.02 11.85 -0.63
C ASP A 81 17.98 10.83 0.00
N LEU A 82 17.53 9.59 0.24
CA LEU A 82 18.39 8.51 0.75
C LEU A 82 19.58 8.22 -0.18
N LEU A 83 19.37 8.28 -1.50
CA LEU A 83 20.46 8.06 -2.46
C LEU A 83 21.57 9.10 -2.32
N LYS A 84 21.25 10.35 -1.98
CA LYS A 84 22.26 11.40 -1.75
C LYS A 84 23.17 11.00 -0.58
N PHE A 85 22.59 10.60 0.54
CA PHE A 85 23.35 10.16 1.72
C PHE A 85 24.16 8.88 1.48
N ILE A 86 23.61 7.91 0.74
CA ILE A 86 24.35 6.67 0.43
C ILE A 86 25.56 6.96 -0.46
N GLN A 87 25.42 7.87 -1.44
CA GLN A 87 26.53 8.25 -2.31
C GLN A 87 27.65 8.97 -1.55
N GLU A 88 27.30 9.80 -0.55
CA GLU A 88 28.26 10.50 0.30
C GLU A 88 29.13 9.57 1.16
N VAL A 89 28.70 8.32 1.43
CA VAL A 89 29.45 7.34 2.24
C VAL A 89 30.49 6.56 1.40
N THR A 90 30.54 6.76 0.09
CA THR A 90 31.42 6.00 -0.83
C THR A 90 32.69 6.77 -1.21
N VAL A 91 33.21 7.63 -0.33
CA VAL A 91 34.49 8.37 -0.49
C VAL A 91 35.48 7.94 0.58
#